data_AF-A0A368XKY3-F1
#
_entry.id   AF-A0A368XKY3-F1
#
_cell.length_a   1.000
_cell.length_b   1.000
_cell.length_c   1.000
_cell.angle_alpha   90.00
_cell.angle_beta   90.00
_cell.angle_gamma   90.00
#
_symmetry.space_group_name_H-M   'P 1'
#
loop_
_entity.id
_entity.type
_entity.pdbx_description
1 polymer ?
#
loop_
_entity_poly.entity_id
_entity_poly.type
_entity_poly.pdbx_seq_one_letter_code
_entity_poly.pdbx_strand_id
1 'polypeptide(L)'
;MKARFIRGVGALGIAAAAMSSHAACTTIGSTGTVGFNLAVASNFYLSAQSIAAGFLAIGPKAYDIYICEGSSAALYSAIVPSNTPQYAMFMSADAQRPADIASMYSSLTASAPFRYANGTPVFLLSPNAYAATSGSYPAVNYLVTGLSSSSSPPFAEAARSSTGLPVISNNVALSTTPPTRVSTLAVAEPSLAPYGVQAQVILNLMGQWVTPTSRGTNVTTACSSAICAYDNINLTLNAINNNAVTAGFVSYGQVCPALTGTTYAAGRYVLFPKYPTSQDAIMLKTTDATAQTKASDFATYMLGGAGATNWNTWLTNNCYQAI
;
A
#
# COMPACT_ATOMS: atom_id res chain seq x y z
N MET A 1 -34.31 28.30 53.82
CA MET A 1 -33.20 29.10 53.25
C MET A 1 -32.06 28.14 52.93
N LYS A 2 -31.58 28.17 51.67
CA LYS A 2 -30.36 27.54 51.12
C LYS A 2 -30.31 26.00 51.06
N ALA A 3 -29.76 25.33 50.04
CA ALA A 3 -29.58 25.55 48.61
C ALA A 3 -29.03 24.21 48.05
N ARG A 4 -29.37 23.92 46.79
CA ARG A 4 -28.97 22.78 45.94
C ARG A 4 -27.49 22.38 46.01
N PHE A 5 -27.19 21.10 45.74
CA PHE A 5 -26.17 20.74 44.75
C PHE A 5 -26.56 19.45 43.99
N ILE A 6 -26.60 19.58 42.66
CA ILE A 6 -26.82 18.55 41.63
C ILE A 6 -25.45 18.17 41.07
N ARG A 7 -25.25 16.89 40.70
CA ARG A 7 -24.52 16.34 39.52
C ARG A 7 -24.17 14.87 39.84
N GLY A 8 -24.59 13.83 39.12
CA GLY A 8 -24.91 13.74 37.70
C GLY A 8 -23.64 13.45 36.91
N VAL A 9 -23.12 12.21 36.98
CA VAL A 9 -22.03 11.74 36.10
C VAL A 9 -22.65 10.78 35.08
N GLY A 10 -23.04 11.35 33.94
CA GLY A 10 -23.34 10.58 32.74
C GLY A 10 -22.03 10.22 32.06
N ALA A 11 -21.78 8.92 31.89
CA ALA A 11 -20.71 8.44 31.02
C ALA A 11 -21.10 8.71 29.57
N LEU A 12 -20.55 9.77 28.97
CA LEU A 12 -20.58 9.94 27.53
C LEU A 12 -19.56 8.98 26.91
N GLY A 13 -20.06 7.90 26.32
CA GLY A 13 -19.30 7.08 25.39
C GLY A 13 -18.96 7.90 24.15
N ILE A 14 -17.68 8.15 23.92
CA ILE A 14 -17.20 8.69 22.66
C ILE A 14 -17.09 7.50 21.71
N ALA A 15 -18.18 7.20 21.00
CA ALA A 15 -18.09 6.39 19.79
C ALA A 15 -17.32 7.23 18.76
N ALA A 16 -16.03 6.95 18.60
CA ALA A 16 -15.28 7.42 17.45
C ALA A 16 -15.93 6.81 16.21
N ALA A 17 -16.77 7.60 15.52
CA ALA A 17 -17.21 7.25 14.19
C ALA A 17 -15.95 7.20 13.32
N ALA A 18 -15.49 5.99 13.01
CA ALA A 18 -14.51 5.76 11.98
C ALA A 18 -15.13 6.31 10.68
N MET A 19 -14.74 7.53 10.32
CA MET A 19 -15.10 8.09 9.03
C MET A 19 -14.45 7.19 7.99
N SER A 20 -15.25 6.34 7.35
CA SER A 20 -14.84 5.56 6.19
C SER A 20 -14.29 6.55 5.16
N SER A 21 -12.96 6.63 5.08
CA SER A 21 -12.26 7.29 3.98
C SER A 21 -12.75 6.60 2.71
N HIS A 22 -13.67 7.24 1.99
CA HIS A 22 -14.25 6.64 0.80
C HIS A 22 -13.12 6.33 -0.18
N ALA A 23 -13.20 5.16 -0.80
CA ALA A 23 -12.21 4.75 -1.79
C ALA A 23 -12.14 5.79 -2.91
N ALA A 24 -10.94 6.20 -3.30
CA ALA A 24 -10.77 7.03 -4.48
C ALA A 24 -10.96 6.14 -5.71
N CYS A 25 -11.89 6.49 -6.59
CA CYS A 25 -12.22 5.64 -7.73
C CYS A 25 -11.89 6.32 -9.06
N THR A 26 -11.54 5.53 -10.07
CA THR A 26 -11.31 6.00 -11.44
C THR A 26 -11.91 5.03 -12.44
N THR A 27 -12.47 5.58 -13.51
CA THR A 27 -13.00 4.83 -14.64
C THR A 27 -11.90 4.61 -15.67
N ILE A 28 -11.66 3.37 -16.06
CA ILE A 28 -10.76 2.99 -17.16
C ILE A 28 -11.62 2.49 -18.32
N GLY A 29 -11.52 3.15 -19.48
CA GLY A 29 -12.38 2.91 -20.64
C GLY A 29 -12.82 4.22 -21.27
N SER A 30 -13.70 4.16 -22.26
CA SER A 30 -14.14 5.33 -23.03
C SER A 30 -15.62 5.29 -23.42
N THR A 31 -16.40 4.40 -22.83
CA THR A 31 -17.79 4.14 -23.25
C THR A 31 -18.83 4.79 -22.36
N GLY A 32 -18.47 5.14 -21.11
CA GLY A 32 -19.39 5.63 -20.09
C GLY A 32 -20.26 4.54 -19.46
N THR A 33 -20.19 3.29 -19.95
CA THR A 33 -20.97 2.16 -19.44
C THR A 33 -20.07 1.31 -18.55
N VAL A 34 -20.26 1.37 -17.22
CA VAL A 34 -19.47 0.55 -16.30
C VAL A 34 -19.82 -0.93 -16.47
N GLY A 35 -18.80 -1.73 -16.78
CA GLY A 35 -18.90 -3.18 -16.89
C GLY A 35 -18.85 -3.86 -15.53
N PHE A 36 -17.95 -3.45 -14.64
CA PHE A 36 -17.86 -3.94 -13.26
C PHE A 36 -17.03 -3.02 -12.37
N ASN A 37 -17.16 -3.18 -11.06
CA ASN A 37 -16.42 -2.44 -10.03
C ASN A 37 -15.29 -3.30 -9.45
N LEU A 38 -14.09 -2.74 -9.30
CA LEU A 38 -12.90 -3.38 -8.73
C LEU A 38 -12.50 -2.65 -7.45
N ALA A 39 -12.43 -3.35 -6.31
CA ALA A 39 -11.81 -2.85 -5.09
C ALA A 39 -10.35 -3.28 -5.05
N VAL A 40 -9.40 -2.33 -4.98
CA VAL A 40 -7.97 -2.64 -5.02
C VAL A 40 -7.21 -1.92 -3.92
N ALA A 41 -6.32 -2.63 -3.22
CA ALA A 41 -5.45 -2.01 -2.25
C ALA A 41 -4.55 -0.96 -2.92
N SER A 42 -4.39 0.20 -2.27
CA SER A 42 -3.70 1.36 -2.83
C SER A 42 -2.26 1.11 -3.33
N ASN A 43 -1.56 0.08 -2.85
CA ASN A 43 -0.23 -0.27 -3.36
C ASN A 43 -0.27 -0.81 -4.81
N PHE A 44 -1.41 -1.34 -5.24
CA PHE A 44 -1.61 -1.97 -6.55
C PHE A 44 -2.52 -1.15 -7.47
N TYR A 45 -2.88 0.08 -7.09
CA TYR A 45 -3.86 0.88 -7.82
C TYR A 45 -3.42 1.21 -9.25
N LEU A 46 -2.23 1.78 -9.43
CA LEU A 46 -1.68 2.09 -10.77
C LEU A 46 -1.47 0.82 -11.60
N SER A 47 -1.05 -0.27 -10.95
CA SER A 47 -0.93 -1.58 -11.57
C SER A 47 -2.27 -2.08 -12.11
N ALA A 48 -3.33 -2.01 -11.30
CA ALA A 48 -4.68 -2.39 -11.72
C ALA A 48 -5.20 -1.53 -12.88
N GLN A 49 -4.91 -0.22 -12.88
CA GLN A 49 -5.27 0.66 -14.02
C GLN A 49 -4.54 0.24 -15.31
N SER A 50 -3.24 -0.04 -15.23
CA SER A 50 -2.44 -0.50 -16.38
C SER A 50 -2.95 -1.83 -16.93
N ILE A 51 -3.26 -2.80 -16.06
CA ILE A 51 -3.82 -4.10 -16.45
C ILE A 51 -5.21 -3.91 -17.07
N ALA A 52 -6.06 -3.06 -16.49
CA ALA A 52 -7.38 -2.75 -17.03
C ALA A 52 -7.31 -2.13 -18.43
N ALA A 53 -6.39 -1.18 -18.65
CA ALA A 53 -6.16 -0.59 -19.96
C ALA A 53 -5.71 -1.64 -20.99
N GLY A 54 -4.77 -2.52 -20.61
CA GLY A 54 -4.32 -3.64 -21.45
C GLY A 54 -5.45 -4.63 -21.79
N PHE A 55 -6.30 -4.95 -20.81
CA PHE A 55 -7.46 -5.83 -21.01
C PHE A 55 -8.47 -5.21 -21.98
N LEU A 56 -8.77 -3.92 -21.83
CA LEU A 56 -9.70 -3.20 -22.71
C LEU A 56 -9.18 -3.00 -24.13
N ALA A 57 -7.86 -3.05 -24.33
CA ALA A 57 -7.25 -2.98 -25.66
C ALA A 57 -7.33 -4.30 -26.46
N ILE A 58 -7.55 -5.45 -25.78
CA ILE A 58 -7.63 -6.75 -26.45
C ILE A 58 -9.09 -7.03 -26.85
N GLY A 59 -9.40 -6.58 -28.07
CA GLY A 59 -10.72 -6.72 -28.69
C GLY A 59 -11.67 -5.57 -28.37
N PRO A 60 -12.77 -5.43 -29.12
CA PRO A 60 -13.73 -4.34 -28.92
C PRO A 60 -14.54 -4.59 -27.64
N LYS A 61 -14.04 -4.13 -26.49
CA LYS A 61 -14.79 -4.13 -25.23
C LYS A 61 -15.56 -2.82 -25.11
N ALA A 62 -16.89 -2.89 -25.18
CA ALA A 62 -17.76 -1.73 -25.10
C ALA A 62 -18.23 -1.47 -23.65
N TYR A 63 -17.29 -1.38 -22.71
CA TYR A 63 -17.57 -1.05 -21.31
C TYR A 63 -16.32 -0.54 -20.61
N ASP A 64 -16.53 0.13 -19.48
CA ASP A 64 -15.49 0.67 -18.63
C ASP A 64 -15.30 -0.20 -17.37
N ILE A 65 -14.13 -0.13 -16.75
CA ILE A 65 -13.83 -0.76 -15.46
C ILE A 65 -13.72 0.36 -14.42
N TYR A 66 -14.52 0.28 -13.35
CA TYR A 66 -14.49 1.25 -12.27
C TYR A 66 -13.60 0.74 -11.13
N ILE A 67 -12.42 1.34 -10.96
CA ILE A 67 -11.39 0.87 -10.02
C ILE A 67 -11.37 1.80 -8.82
N CYS A 68 -11.68 1.28 -7.64
CA CYS A 68 -11.69 1.98 -6.36
C CYS A 68 -10.51 1.55 -5.49
N GLU A 69 -9.67 2.50 -5.07
CA GLU A 69 -8.56 2.24 -4.18
C GLU A 69 -8.79 2.65 -2.72
N GLY A 70 -8.18 1.91 -1.81
CA GLY A 70 -8.15 2.23 -0.39
C GLY A 70 -7.17 1.33 0.36
N SER A 71 -7.12 1.46 1.68
CA SER A 71 -6.47 0.44 2.50
C SER A 71 -7.27 -0.86 2.45
N SER A 72 -6.58 -2.00 2.57
CA SER A 72 -7.23 -3.31 2.55
C SER A 72 -8.31 -3.42 3.64
N ALA A 73 -8.10 -2.82 4.83
CA ALA A 73 -9.13 -2.74 5.86
C ALA A 73 -10.35 -1.92 5.45
N ALA A 74 -10.14 -0.71 4.90
CA ALA A 74 -11.26 0.15 4.52
C ALA A 74 -12.12 -0.49 3.42
N LEU A 75 -11.47 -1.11 2.42
CA LEU A 75 -12.17 -1.84 1.35
C LEU A 75 -12.89 -3.07 1.88
N TYR A 76 -12.24 -3.86 2.75
CA TYR A 76 -12.88 -4.99 3.41
C TYR A 76 -14.14 -4.55 4.17
N SER A 77 -14.08 -3.47 4.96
CA SER A 77 -15.24 -2.91 5.67
C SER A 77 -16.34 -2.38 4.76
N ALA A 78 -16.02 -2.00 3.52
CA ALA A 78 -17.02 -1.63 2.52
C ALA A 78 -17.66 -2.85 1.84
N ILE A 79 -16.96 -3.98 1.81
CA ILE A 79 -17.43 -5.25 1.24
C ILE A 79 -18.27 -6.03 2.25
N VAL A 80 -17.86 -6.13 3.51
CA VAL A 80 -18.61 -6.89 4.52
C VAL A 80 -19.62 -5.99 5.24
N PRO A 81 -20.81 -6.49 5.58
CA PRO A 81 -21.28 -7.87 5.39
C PRO A 81 -22.05 -8.13 4.08
N SER A 82 -22.20 -7.16 3.18
CA SER A 82 -23.24 -7.22 2.12
C SER A 82 -22.82 -6.84 0.69
N ASN A 83 -21.58 -6.41 0.48
CA ASN A 83 -21.03 -5.93 -0.80
C ASN A 83 -21.97 -4.94 -1.52
N THR A 84 -22.48 -3.95 -0.79
CA THR A 84 -23.38 -2.93 -1.36
C THR A 84 -22.75 -2.11 -2.50
N PRO A 85 -21.43 -1.86 -2.55
CA PRO A 85 -20.80 -1.23 -3.71
C PRO A 85 -20.77 -2.10 -4.97
N GLN A 86 -21.22 -3.36 -4.89
CA GLN A 86 -21.22 -4.31 -6.01
C GLN A 86 -19.82 -4.49 -6.62
N TYR A 87 -18.77 -4.55 -5.79
CA TYR A 87 -17.46 -4.93 -6.26
C TYR A 87 -17.52 -6.37 -6.80
N ALA A 88 -16.98 -6.60 -7.99
CA ALA A 88 -16.90 -7.91 -8.62
C ALA A 88 -15.61 -8.66 -8.25
N MET A 89 -14.59 -7.92 -7.82
CA MET A 89 -13.33 -8.45 -7.31
C MET A 89 -12.78 -7.53 -6.22
N PHE A 90 -12.18 -8.14 -5.20
CA PHE A 90 -11.40 -7.46 -4.18
C PHE A 90 -9.95 -7.93 -4.24
N MET A 91 -9.02 -7.01 -4.45
CA MET A 91 -7.58 -7.24 -4.47
C MET A 91 -6.95 -6.62 -3.22
N SER A 92 -6.63 -7.45 -2.24
CA SER A 92 -6.05 -7.05 -0.96
C SER A 92 -4.52 -7.04 -1.01
N ALA A 93 -3.91 -6.17 -0.21
CA ALA A 93 -2.48 -6.20 0.04
C ALA A 93 -2.10 -7.24 1.11
N ASP A 94 -3.02 -8.10 1.53
CA ASP A 94 -2.78 -9.22 2.45
C ASP A 94 -3.58 -10.45 2.00
N ALA A 95 -3.17 -11.63 2.49
CA ALA A 95 -3.93 -12.88 2.31
C ALA A 95 -5.12 -13.01 3.28
N GLN A 96 -5.05 -12.34 4.44
CA GLN A 96 -5.98 -12.55 5.53
C GLN A 96 -7.41 -12.11 5.18
N ARG A 97 -7.59 -10.93 4.60
CA ARG A 97 -8.93 -10.36 4.34
C ARG A 97 -9.70 -11.11 3.24
N PRO A 98 -9.08 -11.50 2.11
CA PRO A 98 -9.71 -12.41 1.16
C PRO A 98 -10.09 -13.76 1.79
N ALA A 99 -9.21 -14.37 2.60
CA ALA A 99 -9.50 -15.62 3.30
C ALA A 99 -10.65 -15.48 4.33
N ASP A 100 -10.73 -14.34 5.00
CA ASP A 100 -11.80 -14.02 5.93
C ASP A 100 -13.15 -13.89 5.22
N ILE A 101 -13.23 -13.18 4.08
CA ILE A 101 -14.45 -13.12 3.27
C ILE A 101 -14.86 -14.52 2.81
N ALA A 102 -13.91 -15.35 2.37
CA ALA A 102 -14.17 -16.73 1.94
C ALA A 102 -14.76 -17.62 3.04
N SER A 103 -14.28 -17.46 4.29
CA SER A 103 -14.66 -18.33 5.40
C SER A 103 -15.88 -17.82 6.17
N MET A 104 -15.97 -16.50 6.41
CA MET A 104 -17.01 -15.89 7.25
C MET A 104 -18.17 -15.30 6.44
N TYR A 105 -17.94 -14.96 5.17
CA TYR A 105 -18.92 -14.30 4.30
C TYR A 105 -19.05 -15.01 2.94
N SER A 106 -19.02 -16.35 2.94
CA SER A 106 -19.00 -17.18 1.73
C SER A 106 -20.16 -16.91 0.77
N SER A 107 -21.30 -16.41 1.26
CA SER A 107 -22.43 -15.96 0.44
C SER A 107 -22.04 -14.84 -0.53
N LEU A 108 -21.08 -13.98 -0.18
CA LEU A 108 -20.56 -12.89 -1.00
C LEU A 108 -19.56 -13.34 -2.06
N THR A 109 -19.10 -14.60 -2.04
CA THR A 109 -17.96 -15.05 -2.85
C THR A 109 -18.39 -15.76 -4.13
N ALA A 110 -17.66 -15.49 -5.20
CA ALA A 110 -17.81 -16.14 -6.50
C ALA A 110 -16.61 -17.07 -6.82
N SER A 111 -15.52 -17.01 -6.04
CA SER A 111 -14.36 -17.89 -6.16
C SER A 111 -13.69 -18.10 -4.79
N ALA A 112 -12.76 -19.06 -4.74
CA ALA A 112 -11.76 -19.08 -3.67
C ALA A 112 -10.78 -17.89 -3.82
N PRO A 113 -10.14 -17.45 -2.72
CA PRO A 113 -9.02 -16.51 -2.79
C PRO A 113 -7.85 -17.07 -3.59
N PHE A 114 -7.10 -16.19 -4.23
CA PHE A 114 -5.87 -16.56 -4.93
C PHE A 114 -4.80 -15.47 -4.76
N ARG A 115 -3.54 -15.87 -4.65
CA ARG A 115 -2.39 -14.96 -4.66
C ARG A 115 -2.27 -14.31 -6.02
N TYR A 116 -2.17 -12.99 -6.08
CA TYR A 116 -1.88 -12.28 -7.33
C TYR A 116 -0.52 -11.58 -7.31
N ALA A 117 0.06 -11.23 -6.16
CA ALA A 117 1.36 -10.58 -6.12
C ALA A 117 2.07 -10.76 -4.77
N ASN A 118 3.39 -10.57 -4.77
CA ASN A 118 4.18 -10.37 -3.57
C ASN A 118 4.84 -8.98 -3.65
N GLY A 119 4.53 -8.10 -2.71
CA GLY A 119 5.01 -6.73 -2.67
C GLY A 119 6.28 -6.55 -1.84
N THR A 120 7.18 -5.68 -2.26
CA THR A 120 8.41 -5.35 -1.48
C THR A 120 8.25 -3.98 -0.82
N PRO A 121 8.42 -3.84 0.51
CA PRO A 121 8.50 -2.55 1.18
C PRO A 121 9.77 -1.80 0.79
N VAL A 122 9.67 -0.47 0.78
CA VAL A 122 10.75 0.43 0.37
C VAL A 122 10.83 1.60 1.33
N PHE A 123 12.03 1.91 1.80
CA PHE A 123 12.34 3.19 2.43
C PHE A 123 12.60 4.24 1.35
N LEU A 124 11.82 5.31 1.33
CA LEU A 124 11.86 6.38 0.32
C LEU A 124 12.14 7.73 0.99
N LEU A 125 13.11 8.48 0.46
CA LEU A 125 13.34 9.86 0.87
C LEU A 125 12.30 10.82 0.28
N SER A 126 11.97 11.89 1.00
CA SER A 126 11.25 13.04 0.41
C SER A 126 12.13 13.78 -0.61
N PRO A 127 11.54 14.53 -1.56
CA PRO A 127 12.31 15.32 -2.52
C PRO A 127 13.34 16.25 -1.86
N ASN A 128 12.97 16.92 -0.77
CA ASN A 128 13.86 17.84 -0.05
C ASN A 128 15.00 17.09 0.65
N ALA A 129 14.72 15.95 1.31
CA ALA A 129 15.76 15.15 1.95
C ALA A 129 16.76 14.59 0.92
N TYR A 130 16.25 14.17 -0.24
CA TYR A 130 17.06 13.73 -1.36
C TYR A 130 17.94 14.86 -1.92
N ALA A 131 17.37 16.04 -2.16
CA ALA A 131 18.11 17.20 -2.69
C ALA A 131 19.14 17.77 -1.69
N ALA A 132 18.89 17.66 -0.39
CA ALA A 132 19.79 18.12 0.67
C ALA A 132 21.02 17.21 0.87
N THR A 133 21.08 16.07 0.18
CA THR A 133 22.08 15.04 0.42
C THR A 133 22.84 14.75 -0.86
N SER A 134 24.17 14.87 -0.79
CA SER A 134 25.05 14.56 -1.92
C SER A 134 25.52 13.09 -1.91
N GLY A 135 26.13 12.67 -3.01
CA GLY A 135 26.74 11.34 -3.17
C GLY A 135 25.96 10.41 -4.11
N SER A 136 26.55 9.26 -4.38
CA SER A 136 26.03 8.30 -5.37
C SER A 136 24.80 7.53 -4.90
N TYR A 137 24.55 7.44 -3.58
CA TYR A 137 23.37 6.78 -3.02
C TYR A 137 22.77 7.54 -1.82
N PRO A 138 22.10 8.69 -2.04
CA PRO A 138 21.63 9.56 -0.97
C PRO A 138 20.74 8.90 0.09
N ALA A 139 19.85 7.97 -0.28
CA ALA A 139 19.01 7.25 0.67
C ALA A 139 19.79 6.45 1.70
N VAL A 140 20.94 5.88 1.31
CA VAL A 140 21.78 5.11 2.23
C VAL A 140 22.46 6.01 3.27
N ASN A 141 22.65 7.30 2.99
CA ASN A 141 23.21 8.24 3.98
C ASN A 141 22.26 8.47 5.16
N TYR A 142 20.97 8.15 5.03
CA TYR A 142 19.98 8.18 6.11
C TYR A 142 19.88 6.86 6.87
N LEU A 143 20.78 5.92 6.58
CA LEU A 143 20.86 4.61 7.21
C LEU A 143 22.24 4.41 7.84
N VAL A 144 22.28 3.76 8.99
CA VAL A 144 23.50 3.12 9.50
C VAL A 144 23.63 1.78 8.79
N THR A 145 24.74 1.52 8.12
CA THR A 145 25.00 0.29 7.36
C THR A 145 26.13 -0.53 7.97
N GLY A 146 26.36 -1.76 7.50
CA GLY A 146 27.45 -2.60 7.99
C GLY A 146 27.19 -3.21 9.37
N LEU A 147 25.92 -3.27 9.80
CA LEU A 147 25.57 -3.79 11.12
C LEU A 147 25.71 -5.32 11.16
N SER A 148 26.45 -5.81 12.17
CA SER A 148 26.66 -7.25 12.40
C SER A 148 25.37 -7.97 12.80
N SER A 149 25.29 -9.28 12.54
CA SER A 149 24.15 -10.11 12.98
C SER A 149 24.01 -10.22 14.50
N SER A 150 25.05 -9.86 15.26
CA SER A 150 25.07 -9.81 16.73
C SER A 150 24.67 -8.45 17.32
N SER A 151 24.36 -7.44 16.50
CA SER A 151 23.93 -6.13 16.99
C SER A 151 22.54 -6.24 17.64
N SER A 152 22.39 -5.78 18.89
CA SER A 152 21.17 -5.96 19.67
C SER A 152 20.73 -4.67 20.42
N PRO A 153 19.44 -4.28 20.38
CA PRO A 153 18.51 -4.52 19.28
C PRO A 153 18.79 -3.46 18.17
N PRO A 154 18.23 -3.57 16.98
CA PRO A 154 18.73 -4.48 15.95
C PRO A 154 18.85 -3.75 14.59
N PHE A 155 18.85 -4.53 13.51
CA PHE A 155 18.94 -4.10 12.13
C PHE A 155 17.84 -4.77 11.30
N ALA A 156 17.61 -4.28 10.09
CA ALA A 156 16.85 -5.01 9.07
C ALA A 156 17.70 -5.25 7.84
N GLU A 157 17.43 -6.35 7.13
CA GLU A 157 18.13 -6.64 5.87
C GLU A 157 17.59 -5.74 4.76
N ALA A 158 18.49 -5.02 4.11
CA ALA A 158 18.16 -4.11 3.02
C ALA A 158 18.95 -4.46 1.75
N ALA A 159 18.42 -4.06 0.61
CA ALA A 159 19.06 -4.22 -0.69
C ALA A 159 19.06 -2.90 -1.47
N ARG A 160 20.08 -2.74 -2.31
CA ARG A 160 20.16 -1.62 -3.25
C ARG A 160 19.01 -1.68 -4.26
N SER A 161 18.52 -0.52 -4.66
CA SER A 161 17.44 -0.38 -5.64
C SER A 161 17.86 -0.65 -7.09
N SER A 162 19.16 -0.59 -7.40
CA SER A 162 19.70 -0.83 -8.74
C SER A 162 21.12 -1.37 -8.67
N THR A 163 21.52 -2.19 -9.64
CA THR A 163 22.87 -2.76 -9.74
C THR A 163 23.97 -1.72 -9.99
N GLY A 164 23.62 -0.54 -10.49
CA GLY A 164 24.54 0.59 -10.68
C GLY A 164 24.84 1.37 -9.39
N LEU A 165 24.17 1.07 -8.29
CA LEU A 165 24.40 1.72 -7.00
C LEU A 165 25.38 0.91 -6.13
N PRO A 166 26.08 1.58 -5.18
CA PRO A 166 26.86 0.92 -4.16
C PRO A 166 26.06 -0.20 -3.46
N VAL A 167 26.73 -1.31 -3.17
CA VAL A 167 26.16 -2.42 -2.39
C VAL A 167 25.92 -1.94 -0.96
N ILE A 168 24.77 -2.32 -0.40
CA ILE A 168 24.50 -2.15 1.02
C ILE A 168 25.15 -3.34 1.73
N SER A 169 26.20 -3.06 2.51
CA SER A 169 26.92 -4.07 3.28
C SER A 169 26.02 -4.60 4.41
N ASN A 170 25.16 -5.56 4.07
CA ASN A 170 24.23 -6.25 4.96
C ASN A 170 23.24 -5.33 5.68
N ASN A 171 23.07 -5.53 6.98
CA ASN A 171 21.94 -5.02 7.71
C ASN A 171 22.03 -3.52 8.02
N VAL A 172 20.87 -2.88 8.13
CA VAL A 172 20.73 -1.43 8.29
C VAL A 172 19.80 -1.04 9.44
N ALA A 173 19.99 0.18 9.95
CA ALA A 173 19.04 0.88 10.83
C ALA A 173 18.89 2.33 10.37
N LEU A 174 17.84 3.05 10.79
CA LEU A 174 17.73 4.47 10.46
C LEU A 174 18.83 5.27 11.18
N SER A 175 19.42 6.24 10.48
CA SER A 175 20.33 7.20 11.09
C SER A 175 19.56 8.17 11.99
N THR A 176 20.03 8.32 13.23
CA THR A 176 19.49 9.27 14.22
C THR A 176 20.39 10.50 14.40
N THR A 177 21.54 10.53 13.71
CA THR A 177 22.58 11.56 13.89
C THR A 177 22.66 12.53 12.70
N PRO A 178 22.82 13.84 12.91
CA PRO A 178 23.11 14.80 11.83
C PRO A 178 24.40 14.47 11.07
N PRO A 179 24.56 14.92 9.80
CA PRO A 179 23.63 15.77 9.05
C PRO A 179 22.44 15.01 8.44
N THR A 180 22.54 13.69 8.27
CA THR A 180 21.55 12.85 7.58
C THR A 180 20.78 11.97 8.57
N ARG A 181 19.88 12.58 9.33
CA ARG A 181 18.96 11.87 10.25
C ARG A 181 17.55 11.81 9.70
N VAL A 182 16.83 10.74 9.99
CA VAL A 182 15.39 10.65 9.73
C VAL A 182 14.65 11.36 10.86
N SER A 183 14.31 12.64 10.69
CA SER A 183 13.59 13.40 11.72
C SER A 183 12.12 13.06 11.83
N THR A 184 11.47 12.76 10.70
CA THR A 184 10.07 12.36 10.64
C THR A 184 9.89 11.30 9.55
N LEU A 185 9.15 10.25 9.89
CA LEU A 185 8.94 9.08 9.04
C LEU A 185 7.44 8.89 8.79
N ALA A 186 7.05 8.76 7.52
CA ALA A 186 5.69 8.36 7.16
C ALA A 186 5.58 6.82 7.08
N VAL A 187 4.51 6.29 7.66
CA VAL A 187 4.09 4.90 7.48
C VAL A 187 2.60 4.86 7.15
N ALA A 188 2.14 3.81 6.48
CA ALA A 188 0.72 3.55 6.45
C ALA A 188 0.27 3.04 7.83
N GLU A 189 -0.97 3.34 8.22
CA GLU A 189 -1.56 2.92 9.49
C GLU A 189 -1.58 1.39 9.59
N PRO A 190 -0.81 0.75 10.50
CA PRO A 190 -0.68 -0.70 10.55
C PRO A 190 -1.99 -1.45 10.78
N SER A 191 -2.95 -0.84 11.48
CA SER A 191 -4.28 -1.43 11.66
C SER A 191 -5.10 -1.48 10.37
N LEU A 192 -4.81 -0.61 9.40
CA LEU A 192 -5.57 -0.48 8.16
C LEU A 192 -4.85 -1.10 6.95
N ALA A 193 -3.53 -0.96 6.89
CA ALA A 193 -2.74 -1.19 5.68
C ALA A 193 -1.60 -2.20 5.91
N PRO A 194 -1.52 -3.29 5.14
CA PRO A 194 -0.48 -4.32 5.29
C PRO A 194 0.96 -3.83 5.16
N TYR A 195 1.23 -2.83 4.32
CA TYR A 195 2.55 -2.21 4.22
C TYR A 195 2.93 -1.41 5.48
N GLY A 196 1.94 -0.91 6.22
CA GLY A 196 2.13 -0.32 7.55
C GLY A 196 2.59 -1.35 8.57
N VAL A 197 2.01 -2.56 8.52
CA VAL A 197 2.45 -3.70 9.34
C VAL A 197 3.90 -4.07 9.04
N GLN A 198 4.28 -4.16 7.76
CA GLN A 198 5.67 -4.47 7.41
C GLN A 198 6.64 -3.36 7.81
N ALA A 199 6.26 -2.09 7.67
CA ALA A 199 7.06 -0.98 8.18
C ALA A 199 7.26 -1.08 9.70
N GLN A 200 6.20 -1.42 10.45
CA GLN A 200 6.28 -1.65 11.89
C GLN A 200 7.22 -2.81 12.23
N VAL A 201 7.16 -3.93 11.51
CA VAL A 201 8.09 -5.07 11.70
C VAL A 201 9.53 -4.62 11.48
N ILE A 202 9.82 -3.95 10.36
CA ILE A 202 11.15 -3.46 10.02
C ILE A 202 11.67 -2.50 11.09
N LEU A 203 10.85 -1.56 11.56
CA LEU A 203 11.25 -0.57 12.57
C LEU A 203 11.41 -1.15 13.96
N ASN A 204 10.59 -2.15 14.34
CA ASN A 204 10.82 -2.92 15.57
C ASN A 204 12.15 -3.69 15.50
N LEU A 205 12.45 -4.28 14.34
CA LEU A 205 13.75 -4.89 14.05
C LEU A 205 14.89 -3.89 13.98
N MET A 206 14.64 -2.58 13.91
CA MET A 206 15.67 -1.55 14.05
C MET A 206 15.70 -0.92 15.45
N GLY A 207 14.79 -1.31 16.35
CA GLY A 207 14.66 -0.72 17.69
C GLY A 207 14.16 0.74 17.63
N GLN A 208 13.50 1.11 16.54
CA GLN A 208 13.15 2.48 16.18
C GLN A 208 11.64 2.69 15.98
N TRP A 209 10.83 1.66 16.21
CA TRP A 209 9.39 1.83 16.24
C TRP A 209 8.98 2.64 17.48
N VAL A 210 8.20 3.68 17.25
CA VAL A 210 7.45 4.40 18.27
C VAL A 210 6.01 4.50 17.81
N THR A 211 5.07 4.62 18.76
CA THR A 211 3.65 4.76 18.42
C THR A 211 3.45 5.94 17.47
N PRO A 212 2.91 5.71 16.26
CA PRO A 212 2.70 6.77 15.29
C PRO A 212 1.64 7.78 15.76
N THR A 213 1.83 9.04 15.39
CA THR A 213 0.73 10.01 15.41
C THR A 213 -0.13 9.80 14.17
N SER A 214 -1.42 9.53 14.35
CA SER A 214 -2.35 9.41 13.22
C SER A 214 -2.52 10.76 12.50
N ARG A 215 -2.39 10.72 11.18
CA ARG A 215 -2.56 11.87 10.27
C ARG A 215 -3.78 11.72 9.37
N GLY A 216 -4.42 10.56 9.38
CA GLY A 216 -5.53 10.24 8.49
C GLY A 216 -5.17 10.52 7.03
N THR A 217 -5.90 11.48 6.45
CA THR A 217 -5.73 11.94 5.06
C THR A 217 -4.89 13.22 4.91
N ASN A 218 -4.36 13.81 5.99
CA ASN A 218 -3.60 15.06 5.95
C ASN A 218 -2.15 14.84 5.47
N VAL A 219 -1.97 14.89 4.15
CA VAL A 219 -0.69 14.67 3.45
C VAL A 219 0.10 15.94 3.14
N THR A 220 -0.38 17.12 3.52
CA THR A 220 0.25 18.42 3.16
C THR A 220 0.90 19.10 4.35
N THR A 221 0.34 18.95 5.55
CA THR A 221 0.90 19.57 6.75
C THR A 221 2.11 18.77 7.23
N ALA A 222 3.19 19.42 7.64
CA ALA A 222 4.36 18.73 8.18
C ALA A 222 4.01 17.83 9.38
N CYS A 223 4.64 16.66 9.43
CA CYS A 223 4.63 15.78 10.60
C CYS A 223 5.50 16.40 11.70
N SER A 224 5.03 16.37 12.95
CA SER A 224 5.76 16.86 14.12
C SER A 224 6.23 15.75 15.06
N SER A 225 5.95 14.49 14.72
CA SER A 225 6.31 13.30 15.49
C SER A 225 7.34 12.47 14.75
N ALA A 226 8.09 11.63 15.46
CA ALA A 226 9.09 10.77 14.83
C ALA A 226 8.48 9.85 13.76
N ILE A 227 7.27 9.32 14.01
CA ILE A 227 6.49 8.54 13.05
C ILE A 227 5.08 9.12 12.92
N CYS A 228 4.62 9.28 11.68
CA CYS A 228 3.25 9.68 11.32
C CYS A 228 2.58 8.59 10.49
N ALA A 229 1.37 8.18 10.88
CA ALA A 229 0.59 7.15 10.20
C ALA A 229 -0.50 7.76 9.30
N TYR A 230 -0.66 7.21 8.10
CA TYR A 230 -1.66 7.64 7.11
C TYR A 230 -2.62 6.50 6.76
N ASP A 231 -3.87 6.81 6.43
CA ASP A 231 -4.93 5.78 6.33
C ASP A 231 -4.64 4.68 5.30
N ASN A 232 -3.84 4.99 4.27
CA ASN A 232 -3.36 4.02 3.30
C ASN A 232 -1.96 4.38 2.77
N ILE A 233 -1.40 3.45 1.99
CA ILE A 233 -0.04 3.56 1.46
C ILE A 233 0.11 4.61 0.33
N ASN A 234 -0.97 4.95 -0.38
CA ASN A 234 -0.94 6.04 -1.37
C ASN A 234 -0.87 7.42 -0.67
N LEU A 235 -1.64 7.62 0.41
CA LEU A 235 -1.53 8.80 1.26
C LEU A 235 -0.15 8.92 1.91
N THR A 236 0.45 7.79 2.30
CA THR A 236 1.83 7.74 2.80
C THR A 236 2.81 8.25 1.74
N LEU A 237 2.71 7.76 0.49
CA LEU A 237 3.54 8.23 -0.62
C LEU A 237 3.33 9.72 -0.90
N ASN A 238 2.08 10.19 -0.89
CA ASN A 238 1.75 11.61 -1.10
C ASN A 238 2.38 12.50 -0.02
N ALA A 239 2.36 12.08 1.25
CA ALA A 239 3.02 12.82 2.32
C ALA A 239 4.53 12.94 2.12
N ILE A 240 5.19 11.87 1.65
CA ILE A 240 6.62 11.88 1.32
C ILE A 240 6.88 12.82 0.15
N ASN A 241 6.10 12.73 -0.92
CA ASN A 241 6.25 13.57 -2.12
C ASN A 241 5.96 15.05 -1.85
N ASN A 242 5.05 15.36 -0.93
CA ASN A 242 4.75 16.72 -0.49
C ASN A 242 5.77 17.29 0.51
N ASN A 243 6.83 16.55 0.84
CA ASN A 243 7.81 16.93 1.88
C ASN A 243 7.19 17.13 3.27
N ALA A 244 6.04 16.50 3.56
CA ALA A 244 5.44 16.52 4.90
C ALA A 244 6.28 15.73 5.92
N VAL A 245 7.17 14.85 5.44
CA VAL A 245 8.10 14.04 6.23
C VAL A 245 9.50 14.03 5.60
N THR A 246 10.51 13.58 6.35
CA THR A 246 11.87 13.35 5.82
C THR A 246 11.92 12.14 4.89
N ALA A 247 11.25 11.06 5.28
CA ALA A 247 11.23 9.80 4.54
C ALA A 247 9.98 8.99 4.91
N GLY A 248 9.78 7.82 4.31
CA GLY A 248 8.75 6.89 4.74
C GLY A 248 8.84 5.53 4.09
N PHE A 249 7.98 4.62 4.53
CA PHE A 249 7.85 3.28 3.97
C PHE A 249 6.67 3.18 3.01
N VAL A 250 6.93 2.74 1.78
CA VAL A 250 5.95 2.59 0.69
C VAL A 250 6.11 1.25 -0.03
N SER A 251 5.24 0.96 -1.01
CA SER A 251 5.40 -0.20 -1.89
C SER A 251 6.40 0.07 -3.01
N TYR A 252 7.24 -0.92 -3.34
CA TYR A 252 8.11 -0.84 -4.51
C TYR A 252 7.31 -0.64 -5.81
N GLY A 253 6.14 -1.29 -5.95
CA GLY A 253 5.26 -1.11 -7.10
C GLY A 253 4.79 0.34 -7.30
N GLN A 254 4.72 1.16 -6.24
CA GLN A 254 4.32 2.57 -6.35
C GLN A 254 5.46 3.52 -6.73
N VAL A 255 6.71 3.09 -6.61
CA VAL A 255 7.90 3.92 -6.91
C VAL A 255 8.75 3.34 -8.03
N CYS A 256 8.33 2.20 -8.56
CA CYS A 256 8.93 1.54 -9.70
C CYS A 256 8.81 2.41 -10.96
N PRO A 257 9.93 2.69 -11.66
CA PRO A 257 9.89 3.50 -12.87
C PRO A 257 9.02 2.89 -13.99
N ALA A 258 9.00 1.57 -14.11
CA ALA A 258 8.22 0.87 -15.14
C ALA A 258 6.70 1.11 -15.01
N LEU A 259 6.20 1.28 -13.78
CA LEU A 259 4.77 1.45 -13.50
C LEU A 259 4.34 2.91 -13.47
N THR A 260 5.17 3.77 -12.87
CA THR A 260 4.81 5.17 -12.63
C THR A 260 5.07 6.07 -13.84
N GLY A 261 5.85 5.58 -14.81
CA GLY A 261 6.42 6.43 -15.86
C GLY A 261 7.34 7.52 -15.31
N THR A 262 7.64 7.49 -14.00
CA THR A 262 8.51 8.45 -13.33
C THR A 262 9.89 7.87 -13.17
N THR A 263 10.92 8.69 -13.34
CA THR A 263 12.28 8.32 -12.98
C THR A 263 12.50 8.65 -11.52
N TYR A 264 11.86 7.94 -10.58
CA TYR A 264 12.34 7.98 -9.19
C TYR A 264 13.81 7.60 -9.23
N ALA A 265 14.68 8.55 -8.89
CA ALA A 265 16.10 8.31 -8.92
C ALA A 265 16.40 7.08 -8.06
N ALA A 266 17.14 6.11 -8.60
CA ALA A 266 17.40 4.86 -7.89
C ALA A 266 18.05 5.14 -6.52
N GLY A 267 18.87 6.19 -6.42
CA GLY A 267 19.48 6.62 -5.17
C GLY A 267 18.52 7.21 -4.11
N ARG A 268 17.24 7.40 -4.43
CA ARG A 268 16.22 7.98 -3.53
C ARG A 268 15.58 6.94 -2.60
N TYR A 269 15.81 5.65 -2.84
CA TYR A 269 15.16 4.59 -2.08
C TYR A 269 16.01 3.33 -1.86
N VAL A 270 15.66 2.57 -0.82
CA VAL A 270 16.29 1.31 -0.40
C VAL A 270 15.21 0.23 -0.25
N LEU A 271 15.49 -0.97 -0.76
CA LEU A 271 14.54 -2.09 -0.79
C LEU A 271 14.66 -2.95 0.48
N PHE A 272 13.54 -3.53 0.92
CA PHE A 272 13.46 -4.46 2.04
C PHE A 272 12.86 -5.82 1.60
N PRO A 273 13.56 -6.57 0.72
CA PRO A 273 12.97 -7.74 0.03
C PRO A 273 12.68 -8.94 0.95
N LYS A 274 13.28 -9.01 2.13
CA LYS A 274 13.03 -10.06 3.14
C LYS A 274 11.73 -9.89 3.90
N TYR A 275 11.03 -8.77 3.70
CA TYR A 275 9.80 -8.44 4.41
C TYR A 275 8.63 -8.28 3.43
N PRO A 276 8.39 -9.27 2.54
CA PRO A 276 7.39 -9.12 1.50
C PRO A 276 5.98 -9.07 2.08
N THR A 277 5.10 -8.42 1.36
CA THR A 277 3.66 -8.44 1.62
C THR A 277 2.98 -9.36 0.61
N SER A 278 2.43 -10.48 1.09
CA SER A 278 1.60 -11.40 0.31
C SER A 278 0.28 -10.72 -0.08
N GLN A 279 -0.08 -10.68 -1.37
CA GLN A 279 -1.30 -10.00 -1.84
C GLN A 279 -2.24 -10.97 -2.55
N ASP A 280 -3.44 -11.13 -1.99
CA ASP A 280 -4.45 -12.05 -2.50
C ASP A 280 -5.68 -11.29 -3.01
N ALA A 281 -6.34 -11.89 -3.99
CA ALA A 281 -7.59 -11.42 -4.55
C ALA A 281 -8.69 -12.46 -4.36
N ILE A 282 -9.94 -12.01 -4.38
CA ILE A 282 -11.11 -12.87 -4.35
C ILE A 282 -12.18 -12.31 -5.29
N MET A 283 -12.85 -13.19 -6.04
CA MET A 283 -14.03 -12.81 -6.82
C MET A 283 -15.23 -12.68 -5.89
N LEU A 284 -15.95 -11.58 -6.01
CA LEU A 284 -17.15 -11.29 -5.24
C LEU A 284 -18.37 -11.45 -6.15
N LYS A 285 -19.49 -11.87 -5.57
CA LYS A 285 -20.78 -11.93 -6.26
C LYS A 285 -21.30 -10.52 -6.52
N THR A 286 -21.73 -10.30 -7.76
CA THR A 286 -22.53 -9.14 -8.16
C THR A 286 -23.95 -9.56 -8.49
N THR A 287 -24.90 -8.64 -8.39
CA THR A 287 -26.30 -8.88 -8.81
C THR A 287 -26.45 -8.91 -10.33
N ASP A 288 -25.52 -8.27 -11.06
CA ASP A 288 -25.45 -8.31 -12.52
C ASP A 288 -24.54 -9.46 -12.99
N ALA A 289 -25.13 -10.47 -13.63
CA ALA A 289 -24.41 -11.62 -14.19
C ALA A 289 -23.46 -11.24 -15.35
N THR A 290 -23.77 -10.15 -16.07
CA THR A 290 -22.91 -9.61 -17.12
C THR A 290 -21.65 -9.02 -16.51
N ALA A 291 -21.79 -8.24 -15.43
CA ALA A 291 -20.66 -7.71 -14.67
C ALA A 291 -19.79 -8.83 -14.10
N GLN A 292 -20.41 -9.88 -13.56
CA GLN A 292 -19.71 -11.06 -13.05
C GLN A 292 -18.84 -11.72 -14.13
N THR A 293 -19.40 -11.92 -15.32
CA THR A 293 -18.70 -12.54 -16.46
C THR A 293 -17.51 -11.68 -16.91
N LYS A 294 -17.72 -10.37 -17.07
CA LYS A 294 -16.66 -9.43 -17.45
C LYS A 294 -15.50 -9.40 -16.44
N ALA A 295 -15.82 -9.48 -15.15
CA ALA A 295 -14.82 -9.53 -14.10
C ALA A 295 -14.04 -10.86 -14.10
N SER A 296 -14.71 -11.98 -14.41
CA SER A 296 -14.05 -13.29 -14.58
C SER A 296 -13.09 -13.31 -15.77
N ASP A 297 -13.48 -12.69 -16.88
CA ASP A 297 -12.59 -12.52 -18.04
C ASP A 297 -11.37 -11.66 -17.70
N PHE A 298 -11.57 -10.59 -16.92
CA PHE A 298 -10.48 -9.74 -16.42
C PHE A 298 -9.53 -10.52 -15.51
N ALA A 299 -10.04 -11.32 -14.59
CA ALA A 299 -9.23 -12.17 -13.72
C ALA A 299 -8.40 -13.19 -14.53
N THR A 300 -9.02 -13.79 -15.55
CA THR A 300 -8.37 -14.73 -16.47
C THR A 300 -7.27 -14.04 -17.28
N TYR A 301 -7.52 -12.82 -17.75
CA TYR A 301 -6.52 -12.01 -18.45
C TYR A 301 -5.32 -11.69 -17.55
N MET A 302 -5.58 -11.27 -16.31
CA MET A 302 -4.55 -10.97 -15.33
C MET A 302 -3.66 -12.20 -15.07
N LEU A 303 -4.26 -13.32 -14.68
CA LEU A 303 -3.52 -14.54 -14.34
C LEU A 303 -2.93 -15.26 -15.56
N GLY A 304 -3.53 -15.08 -16.73
CA GLY A 304 -3.06 -15.65 -18.01
C GLY A 304 -1.84 -14.93 -18.60
N GLY A 305 -1.35 -13.86 -17.96
CA GLY A 305 -0.22 -13.07 -18.42
C GLY A 305 -0.67 -12.00 -19.41
N ALA A 306 -1.02 -10.83 -18.86
CA ALA A 306 -1.52 -9.64 -19.54
C ALA A 306 -0.84 -9.31 -20.90
N GLY A 307 -1.27 -9.98 -21.98
CA GLY A 307 -0.88 -9.70 -23.37
C GLY A 307 0.06 -10.68 -24.07
N ALA A 308 0.40 -11.83 -23.46
CA ALA A 308 1.39 -12.85 -23.87
C ALA A 308 2.67 -12.81 -23.02
N THR A 309 2.94 -13.95 -22.37
CA THR A 309 4.02 -14.30 -21.42
C THR A 309 3.67 -14.13 -19.93
N ASN A 310 3.70 -15.27 -19.23
CA ASN A 310 3.71 -15.54 -17.79
C ASN A 310 3.45 -14.34 -16.84
N TRP A 311 2.40 -14.43 -16.00
CA TRP A 311 2.10 -13.47 -14.94
C TRP A 311 3.30 -13.13 -14.05
N ASN A 312 4.19 -14.09 -13.75
CA ASN A 312 5.42 -13.84 -13.00
C ASN A 312 6.42 -12.93 -13.73
N THR A 313 6.45 -12.96 -15.07
CA THR A 313 7.21 -12.01 -15.87
C THR A 313 6.60 -10.62 -15.76
N TRP A 314 5.27 -10.50 -15.84
CA TRP A 314 4.58 -9.23 -15.63
C TRP A 314 4.88 -8.67 -14.22
N LEU A 315 4.77 -9.49 -13.17
CA LEU A 315 5.10 -9.09 -11.80
C LEU A 315 6.52 -8.56 -11.68
N THR A 316 7.49 -9.30 -12.20
CA THR A 316 8.92 -8.92 -12.16
C THR A 316 9.17 -7.60 -12.89
N ASN A 317 8.60 -7.44 -14.09
CA ASN A 317 8.72 -6.21 -14.89
C ASN A 317 8.04 -5.00 -14.24
N ASN A 318 7.10 -5.25 -13.33
CA ASN A 318 6.34 -4.24 -12.60
C ASN A 318 6.72 -4.20 -11.12
N CYS A 319 7.93 -4.63 -10.77
CA CYS A 319 8.51 -4.46 -9.43
C CYS A 319 7.77 -5.18 -8.29
N TYR A 320 7.12 -6.29 -8.60
CA TYR A 320 6.63 -7.27 -7.64
C TYR A 320 7.50 -8.53 -7.67
N GLN A 321 7.52 -9.27 -6.56
CA GLN A 321 8.16 -10.59 -6.56
C GLN A 321 7.21 -11.59 -7.24
N ALA A 322 7.79 -12.52 -8.00
CA ALA A 322 7.07 -13.65 -8.58
C ALA A 322 6.38 -14.50 -7.48
N ILE A 323 5.33 -15.22 -7.87
CA ILE A 323 4.50 -16.08 -7.03
C ILE A 323 4.61 -17.56 -7.45
#